data_AF-A0A8J2IZ15-F1
#
_entry.id   AF-A0A8J2IZ15-F1
#
_cell.length_a   1.000
_cell.length_b   1.000
_cell.length_c   1.000
_cell.angle_alpha   90.00
_cell.angle_beta   90.00
_cell.angle_gamma   90.00
#
_symmetry.space_group_name_H-M   'P 1'
#
loop_
_entity.id
_entity.type
_entity.pdbx_description
1 polymer ?
#
loop_
_entity_poly.entity_id
_entity_poly.type
_entity_poly.pdbx_seq_one_letter_code
_entity_poly.pdbx_strand_id
1 'polypeptide(L)'
;NLRVLTVGTSQNEALDRYVRSVKTHGLSYKILGLGKEWIGGDMNHPGGGQKILLLREELQNGDYQDDDVILFTDSYDVILLAGAEEILTQFKLANANVVFSAEPFCWPDDSLTEQYPVVARGKRFLNSGGFIGYKSTILKLIKDLDLKPTDDDQLAYTKIYLDEDVRIENNLKLDSKSSIFHNLNGAVSEVELILNEKGNSLKNTVFGTKILVLHGNGPSKSQLNSFGNYLNDWNVDTGCSACWDNMINLQNVEDPNLPVVTVGIFIDKPTPFLEEFFLKIRHLDYPSQRIHLFIHNNAKYHENLIDVFVQNQTKDYASIKTITPGDNIKEWHARNLAIDYALAKNSDYFLSVDSEAHLDNPFTLKLLMEQNRGVIAPLLVRPYKAWSNFWGALSSEGFYARSNDYMEIVKGDRR
;
A
#
# COMPACT_ATOMS: atom_id res chain seq x y z
N ASN A 1 3.59 -5.47 29.93
CA ASN A 1 2.57 -5.55 28.86
C ASN A 1 3.22 -5.32 27.49
N LEU A 2 2.56 -5.64 26.35
CA LEU A 2 3.06 -5.27 25.01
C LEU A 2 2.38 -3.99 24.52
N ARG A 3 3.15 -3.03 24.03
CA ARG A 3 2.66 -1.81 23.36
C ARG A 3 3.33 -1.65 22.00
N VAL A 4 2.54 -1.43 20.96
CA VAL A 4 3.05 -1.19 19.60
C VAL A 4 3.17 0.31 19.37
N LEU A 5 4.35 0.79 19.02
CA LEU A 5 4.59 2.19 18.66
C LEU A 5 5.02 2.26 17.21
N THR A 6 4.50 3.24 16.49
CA THR A 6 4.91 3.50 15.11
C THR A 6 4.90 4.99 14.83
N VAL A 7 5.57 5.42 13.78
CA VAL A 7 5.55 6.81 13.31
C VAL A 7 4.76 6.88 12.01
N GLY A 8 3.86 7.86 11.93
CA GLY A 8 3.11 8.18 10.72
C GLY A 8 2.63 9.62 10.80
N THR A 9 3.11 10.48 9.90
CA THR A 9 2.82 11.92 9.92
C THR A 9 1.55 12.29 9.18
N SER A 10 1.22 11.52 8.13
CA SER A 10 0.00 11.68 7.34
C SER A 10 -0.87 10.42 7.38
N GLN A 11 -2.19 10.64 7.38
CA GLN A 11 -3.18 9.59 7.21
C GLN A 11 -3.26 9.21 5.72
N ASN A 12 -3.03 7.93 5.41
CA ASN A 12 -3.04 7.40 4.04
C ASN A 12 -3.38 5.89 4.04
N GLU A 13 -3.61 5.32 2.86
CA GLU A 13 -4.00 3.91 2.68
C GLU A 13 -3.00 2.92 3.29
N ALA A 14 -1.72 3.26 3.25
CA ALA A 14 -0.65 2.45 3.82
C ALA A 14 -0.71 2.41 5.37
N LEU A 15 -0.98 3.54 6.01
CA LEU A 15 -1.23 3.61 7.45
C LEU A 15 -2.54 2.92 7.83
N ASP A 16 -3.58 3.04 7.01
CA ASP A 16 -4.84 2.34 7.23
C ASP A 16 -4.67 0.82 7.20
N ARG A 17 -3.89 0.30 6.24
CA ARG A 17 -3.51 -1.12 6.19
C ARG A 17 -2.75 -1.55 7.45
N TYR A 18 -1.77 -0.75 7.90
CA TYR A 18 -1.03 -1.02 9.13
C TYR A 18 -1.98 -1.10 10.33
N VAL A 19 -2.82 -0.08 10.52
CA VAL A 19 -3.78 0.00 11.64
C VAL A 19 -4.77 -1.15 11.61
N ARG A 20 -5.26 -1.54 10.42
CA ARG A 20 -6.11 -2.72 10.27
C ARG A 20 -5.39 -3.97 10.77
N SER A 21 -4.16 -4.22 10.33
CA SER A 21 -3.38 -5.40 10.76
C SER A 21 -3.18 -5.47 12.27
N VAL A 22 -2.96 -4.32 12.92
CA VAL A 22 -2.81 -4.20 14.37
C VAL A 22 -4.13 -4.50 15.09
N LYS A 23 -5.25 -3.94 14.60
CA LYS A 23 -6.59 -4.15 15.17
C LYS A 23 -7.06 -5.60 15.03
N THR A 24 -6.81 -6.22 13.88
CA THR A 24 -7.13 -7.64 13.62
C THR A 24 -6.51 -8.56 14.66
N HIS A 25 -5.30 -8.23 15.12
CA HIS A 25 -4.57 -9.02 16.12
C HIS A 25 -4.78 -8.55 17.57
N GLY A 26 -5.73 -7.64 17.81
CA GLY A 26 -6.07 -7.15 19.15
C GLY A 26 -4.92 -6.41 19.85
N LEU A 27 -3.98 -5.86 19.09
CA LEU A 27 -2.79 -5.19 19.62
C LEU A 27 -3.13 -3.76 20.06
N SER A 28 -2.58 -3.35 21.21
CA SER A 28 -2.61 -1.96 21.64
C SER A 28 -1.51 -1.18 20.93
N TYR A 29 -1.86 -0.06 20.30
CA TYR A 29 -0.92 0.74 19.52
C TYR A 29 -1.06 2.24 19.76
N LYS A 30 -0.01 2.98 19.40
CA LYS A 30 -0.01 4.44 19.31
C LYS A 30 0.77 4.89 18.08
N ILE A 31 0.19 5.81 17.31
CA ILE A 31 0.82 6.44 16.16
C ILE A 31 1.44 7.75 16.62
N LEU A 32 2.74 7.89 16.43
CA LEU A 32 3.51 9.06 16.80
C LEU A 32 3.61 10.02 15.62
N GLY A 33 3.42 11.31 15.89
CA GLY A 33 3.60 12.37 14.90
C GLY A 33 2.44 12.59 13.93
N LEU A 34 1.29 11.94 14.10
CA LEU A 34 0.14 12.13 13.21
C LEU A 34 -0.31 13.59 13.17
N GLY A 35 -0.40 14.16 11.96
CA GLY A 35 -0.71 15.57 11.72
C GLY A 35 0.47 16.53 11.90
N LYS A 36 1.65 16.05 12.32
CA LYS A 36 2.89 16.86 12.31
C LYS A 36 3.55 16.82 10.93
N GLU A 37 4.26 17.89 10.58
CA GLU A 37 5.07 17.91 9.36
C GLU A 37 6.22 16.91 9.43
N TRP A 38 6.49 16.24 8.31
CA TRP A 38 7.67 15.39 8.16
C TRP A 38 8.89 16.24 7.81
N ILE A 39 9.84 16.28 8.74
CA ILE A 39 11.13 16.98 8.61
C ILE A 39 12.31 15.99 8.66
N GLY A 40 12.04 14.70 8.49
CA GLY A 40 13.03 13.63 8.56
C GLY A 40 13.87 13.42 7.30
N GLY A 41 13.71 14.26 6.27
CA GLY A 41 14.41 14.14 4.98
C GLY A 41 13.67 13.26 3.97
N ASP A 42 14.28 13.04 2.81
CA ASP A 42 13.75 12.13 1.79
C ASP A 42 14.19 10.69 2.12
N MET A 43 13.22 9.80 2.38
CA MET A 43 13.47 8.40 2.73
C MET A 43 13.98 7.54 1.55
N ASN A 44 14.16 8.12 0.36
CA ASN A 44 14.98 7.51 -0.71
C ASN A 44 16.49 7.58 -0.43
N HIS A 45 16.88 8.37 0.58
CA HIS A 45 18.24 8.59 1.04
C HIS A 45 18.32 8.39 2.57
N PRO A 46 19.53 8.35 3.16
CA PRO A 46 19.68 8.29 4.61
C PRO A 46 18.92 9.42 5.32
N GLY A 47 18.16 9.08 6.36
CA GLY A 47 17.27 10.00 7.06
C GLY A 47 16.38 9.31 8.09
N GLY A 48 15.34 10.01 8.56
CA GLY A 48 14.34 9.42 9.45
C GLY A 48 14.62 9.58 10.96
N GLY A 49 15.65 10.32 11.36
CA GLY A 49 15.97 10.61 12.77
C GLY A 49 14.79 11.24 13.55
N GLN A 50 13.87 11.93 12.88
CA GLN A 50 12.60 12.40 13.47
C GLN A 50 11.83 11.26 14.17
N LYS A 51 11.89 10.02 13.64
CA LYS A 51 11.26 8.84 14.25
C LYS A 51 11.82 8.55 15.64
N ILE A 52 13.14 8.60 15.79
CA ILE A 52 13.82 8.38 17.08
C ILE A 52 13.46 9.49 18.07
N LEU A 53 13.42 10.75 17.61
CA LEU A 53 13.05 11.89 18.45
C LEU A 53 11.61 11.76 18.97
N LEU A 54 10.66 11.40 18.11
CA LEU A 54 9.26 11.17 18.51
C LEU A 54 9.13 9.98 19.48
N LEU A 55 9.85 8.89 19.23
CA LEU A 55 9.87 7.73 20.13
C LEU A 55 10.47 8.09 21.49
N ARG A 56 11.56 8.87 21.51
CA ARG A 56 12.19 9.35 22.74
C ARG A 56 11.22 10.19 23.57
N GLU A 57 10.55 11.15 22.93
CA GLU A 57 9.53 12.00 23.58
C GLU A 57 8.40 11.15 24.18
N GLU A 58 7.92 10.15 23.44
CA GLU A 58 6.85 9.25 23.90
C GLU A 58 7.28 8.39 25.09
N LEU A 59 8.45 7.77 25.05
CA LEU A 59 8.91 6.89 26.13
C LEU A 59 9.30 7.65 27.41
N GLN A 60 9.63 8.94 27.30
CA GLN A 60 9.91 9.82 28.44
C GLN A 60 8.65 10.30 29.14
N ASN A 61 7.61 10.66 28.38
CA ASN A 61 6.43 11.35 28.90
C ASN A 61 5.16 10.48 28.95
N GLY A 62 5.16 9.34 28.27
CA GLY A 62 4.03 8.43 28.20
C GLY A 62 3.89 7.54 29.44
N ASP A 63 2.69 7.00 29.61
CA ASP A 63 2.33 6.10 30.72
C ASP A 63 2.76 4.66 30.39
N TYR A 64 4.05 4.38 30.63
CA TYR A 64 4.68 3.07 30.44
C TYR A 64 5.48 2.68 31.68
N GLN A 65 5.30 1.44 32.13
CA GLN A 65 6.15 0.86 33.17
C GLN A 65 7.51 0.47 32.59
N ASP A 66 8.55 0.42 33.43
CA ASP A 66 9.92 0.16 32.97
C ASP A 66 10.12 -1.25 32.39
N ASP A 67 9.30 -2.21 32.81
CA ASP A 67 9.24 -3.60 32.33
C ASP A 67 8.20 -3.82 31.22
N ASP A 68 7.50 -2.77 30.77
CA ASP A 68 6.67 -2.87 29.58
C ASP A 68 7.54 -3.15 28.35
N VAL A 69 7.03 -4.00 27.46
CA VAL A 69 7.66 -4.37 26.20
C VAL A 69 7.10 -3.48 25.11
N ILE A 70 7.98 -2.78 24.42
CA ILE A 70 7.66 -1.92 23.29
C ILE A 70 8.06 -2.65 22.02
N LEU A 71 7.10 -2.78 21.09
CA LEU A 71 7.37 -3.15 19.71
C LEU A 71 7.30 -1.87 18.88
N PHE A 72 8.46 -1.40 18.40
CA PHE A 72 8.51 -0.31 17.45
C PHE A 72 8.57 -0.86 16.03
N THR A 73 7.78 -0.29 15.13
CA THR A 73 7.88 -0.57 13.69
C THR A 73 7.68 0.70 12.87
N ASP A 74 8.18 0.71 11.63
CA ASP A 74 7.63 1.59 10.61
C ASP A 74 6.13 1.28 10.38
N SER A 75 5.40 2.18 9.70
CA SER A 75 3.96 2.03 9.47
C SER A 75 3.62 1.77 8.01
N TYR A 76 4.09 2.64 7.10
CA TYR A 76 3.61 2.67 5.72
C TYR A 76 3.89 1.38 4.93
N ASP A 77 4.92 0.63 5.30
CA ASP A 77 5.31 -0.60 4.64
C ASP A 77 5.47 -1.77 5.62
N VAL A 78 4.65 -1.79 6.67
CA VAL A 78 4.64 -2.88 7.66
C VAL A 78 3.24 -3.49 7.78
N ILE A 79 3.19 -4.80 7.99
CA ILE A 79 1.97 -5.55 8.31
C ILE A 79 2.25 -6.46 9.52
N LEU A 80 1.40 -6.37 10.54
CA LEU A 80 1.44 -7.23 11.72
C LEU A 80 0.62 -8.50 11.45
N LEU A 81 1.21 -9.66 11.78
CA LEU A 81 0.69 -10.99 11.45
C LEU A 81 0.44 -11.88 12.67
N ALA A 82 0.56 -11.31 13.87
CA ALA A 82 0.40 -12.05 15.11
C ALA A 82 -0.06 -11.17 16.27
N GLY A 83 -0.74 -11.79 17.23
CA GLY A 83 -1.15 -11.15 18.48
C GLY A 83 -0.02 -11.05 19.52
N ALA A 84 -0.32 -10.40 20.63
CA ALA A 84 0.67 -10.10 21.68
C ALA A 84 1.31 -11.35 22.28
N GLU A 85 0.55 -12.44 22.45
CA GLU A 85 1.05 -13.69 23.04
C GLU A 85 2.18 -14.31 22.21
N GLU A 86 1.99 -14.44 20.90
CA GLU A 86 2.99 -15.03 19.99
C GLU A 86 4.24 -14.16 19.91
N ILE A 87 4.06 -12.83 19.78
CA ILE A 87 5.16 -11.86 19.71
C ILE A 87 5.98 -11.89 21.01
N LEU A 88 5.32 -11.83 22.17
CA LEU A 88 6.01 -11.86 23.46
C LEU A 88 6.70 -13.20 23.72
N THR A 89 6.12 -14.31 23.24
CA THR A 89 6.74 -15.63 23.35
C THR A 89 8.06 -15.68 22.58
N GLN A 90 8.08 -15.23 21.33
CA GLN A 90 9.32 -15.17 20.54
C GLN A 90 10.35 -14.20 21.14
N PHE A 91 9.92 -13.03 21.63
CA PHE A 91 10.80 -12.08 22.30
C PHE A 91 11.47 -12.68 23.55
N LYS A 92 10.70 -13.38 24.40
CA LYS A 92 11.24 -14.06 25.58
C LYS A 92 12.21 -15.18 25.21
N LEU A 93 11.92 -15.95 24.16
CA LEU A 93 12.81 -17.00 23.65
C LEU A 93 14.14 -16.45 23.11
N ALA A 94 14.15 -15.22 22.58
CA ALA A 94 15.38 -14.56 22.14
C ALA A 94 16.35 -14.27 23.30
N ASN A 95 15.85 -14.23 24.55
CA ASN A 95 16.62 -13.96 25.76
C ASN A 95 17.49 -12.69 25.60
N ALA A 96 16.85 -11.58 25.23
CA ALA A 96 17.45 -10.28 24.96
C ALA A 96 16.67 -9.19 25.70
N ASN A 97 17.30 -8.04 25.97
CA ASN A 97 16.53 -6.89 26.44
C ASN A 97 15.97 -6.07 25.27
N VAL A 98 16.65 -6.09 24.13
CA VAL A 98 16.19 -5.51 22.86
C VAL A 98 16.61 -6.43 21.71
N VAL A 99 15.68 -6.71 20.81
CA VAL A 99 15.90 -7.44 19.56
C VAL A 99 15.58 -6.49 18.41
N PHE A 100 16.58 -6.17 17.60
CA PHE A 100 16.37 -5.47 16.33
C PHE A 100 16.07 -6.46 15.21
N SER A 101 15.30 -6.03 14.23
CA SER A 101 15.15 -6.78 12.99
C SER A 101 16.50 -6.88 12.26
N ALA A 102 16.68 -7.94 11.48
CA ALA A 102 17.91 -8.20 10.76
C ALA A 102 17.68 -8.25 9.25
N GLU A 103 18.66 -7.82 8.46
CA GLU A 103 18.59 -7.80 6.99
C GLU A 103 19.89 -8.27 6.31
N PRO A 104 19.84 -8.59 5.00
CA PRO A 104 21.01 -9.06 4.25
C PRO A 104 22.07 -7.99 3.97
N PHE A 105 21.72 -6.70 4.03
CA PHE A 105 22.58 -5.60 3.58
C PHE A 105 23.08 -4.73 4.73
N CYS A 106 24.36 -4.36 4.71
CA CYS A 106 24.90 -3.35 5.61
C CYS A 106 24.64 -1.97 4.98
N TRP A 107 23.69 -1.24 5.54
CA TRP A 107 23.25 0.07 5.05
C TRP A 107 23.07 1.03 6.24
N PRO A 108 23.32 2.35 6.08
CA PRO A 108 23.80 3.02 4.87
C PRO A 108 25.32 2.96 4.65
N ASP A 109 26.09 2.59 5.67
CA ASP A 109 27.57 2.60 5.63
C ASP A 109 28.11 1.16 5.58
N ASP A 110 28.49 0.72 4.39
CA ASP A 110 28.99 -0.63 4.14
C ASP A 110 30.37 -0.90 4.77
N SER A 111 31.13 0.14 5.09
CA SER A 111 32.44 0.05 5.76
C SER A 111 32.34 -0.53 7.17
N LEU A 112 31.13 -0.52 7.76
CA LEU A 112 30.84 -1.09 9.07
C LEU A 112 30.69 -2.61 9.05
N THR A 113 30.66 -3.25 7.87
CA THR A 113 30.43 -4.69 7.71
C THR A 113 31.32 -5.56 8.59
N GLU A 114 32.60 -5.23 8.70
CA GLU A 114 33.57 -6.03 9.48
C GLU A 114 33.41 -5.87 11.00
N GLN A 115 32.76 -4.79 11.45
CA GLN A 115 32.52 -4.55 12.87
C GLN A 115 31.34 -5.37 13.41
N TYR A 116 30.43 -5.81 12.53
CA TYR A 116 29.32 -6.67 12.92
C TYR A 116 29.82 -8.03 13.41
N PRO A 117 29.27 -8.59 14.50
CA PRO A 117 29.56 -9.96 14.89
C PRO A 117 29.31 -10.95 13.74
N VAL A 118 30.16 -11.98 13.63
CA VAL A 118 29.98 -13.02 12.62
C VAL A 118 28.78 -13.88 13.00
N VAL A 119 27.85 -14.04 12.05
CA VAL A 119 26.66 -14.89 12.21
C VAL A 119 26.84 -16.15 11.37
N ALA A 120 26.89 -17.31 12.03
CA ALA A 120 27.09 -18.59 11.33
C ALA A 120 25.94 -18.96 10.39
N ARG A 121 24.70 -18.59 10.76
CA ARG A 121 23.50 -18.79 9.94
C ARG A 121 22.48 -17.70 10.26
N GLY A 122 22.08 -16.94 9.24
CA GLY A 122 21.08 -15.89 9.37
C GLY A 122 21.51 -14.57 8.74
N LYS A 123 20.65 -13.56 8.86
CA LYS A 123 20.93 -12.18 8.49
C LYS A 123 21.87 -11.54 9.51
N ARG A 124 22.83 -10.76 9.03
CA ARG A 124 23.94 -10.23 9.86
C ARG A 124 23.75 -8.79 10.29
N PHE A 125 23.01 -7.98 9.53
CA PHE A 125 23.00 -6.53 9.70
C PHE A 125 21.69 -6.04 10.31
N LEU A 126 21.74 -4.94 11.05
CA LEU A 126 20.59 -4.33 11.71
C LEU A 126 19.69 -3.62 10.68
N ASN A 127 18.38 -3.72 10.87
CA ASN A 127 17.39 -2.87 10.22
C ASN A 127 16.54 -2.14 11.28
N SER A 128 16.42 -0.81 11.18
CA SER A 128 15.73 0.02 12.18
C SER A 128 14.21 0.06 12.05
N GLY A 129 13.64 -0.42 10.94
CA GLY A 129 12.20 -0.39 10.69
C GLY A 129 11.40 -1.35 11.56
N GLY A 130 12.05 -2.16 12.40
CA GLY A 130 11.40 -2.99 13.41
C GLY A 130 12.33 -3.39 14.55
N PHE A 131 11.89 -3.22 15.79
CA PHE A 131 12.57 -3.76 16.97
C PHE A 131 11.60 -3.94 18.14
N ILE A 132 11.95 -4.83 19.07
CA ILE A 132 11.18 -5.12 20.28
C ILE A 132 12.09 -5.15 21.49
N GLY A 133 11.66 -4.56 22.61
CA GLY A 133 12.47 -4.55 23.82
C GLY A 133 11.77 -3.95 25.03
N TYR A 134 12.42 -4.03 26.19
CA TYR A 134 11.93 -3.36 27.40
C TYR A 134 12.01 -1.84 27.25
N LYS A 135 10.97 -1.13 27.69
CA LYS A 135 10.88 0.34 27.64
C LYS A 135 12.10 0.99 28.29
N SER A 136 12.50 0.52 29.47
CA SER A 136 13.67 1.05 30.19
C SER A 136 14.95 0.96 29.37
N THR A 137 15.22 -0.18 28.75
CA THR A 137 16.41 -0.39 27.91
C THR A 137 16.33 0.46 26.65
N ILE A 138 15.20 0.47 25.94
CA ILE A 138 15.06 1.29 24.71
C ILE A 138 15.30 2.77 25.02
N LEU A 139 14.67 3.28 26.09
CA LEU A 139 14.86 4.67 26.49
C LEU A 139 16.32 4.95 26.85
N LYS A 140 16.99 4.06 27.61
CA LYS A 140 18.43 4.20 27.94
C LYS A 140 19.29 4.36 26.68
N LEU A 141 19.02 3.58 25.63
CA LEU A 141 19.80 3.62 24.38
C LEU A 141 19.61 4.93 23.60
N ILE A 142 18.40 5.51 23.62
CA ILE A 142 18.07 6.65 22.76
C ILE A 142 18.04 8.00 23.47
N LYS A 143 17.99 8.03 24.80
CA LYS A 143 17.75 9.25 25.61
C LYS A 143 18.75 10.35 25.32
N ASP A 144 20.04 10.00 25.30
CA ASP A 144 21.15 10.95 25.24
C ASP A 144 21.80 11.03 23.84
N LEU A 145 21.18 10.43 22.82
CA LEU A 145 21.69 10.54 21.44
C LEU A 145 21.51 11.98 20.94
N ASP A 146 22.61 12.59 20.53
CA ASP A 146 22.61 13.84 19.77
C ASP A 146 22.21 13.52 18.31
N LEU A 147 20.97 13.85 17.96
CA LEU A 147 20.35 13.50 16.68
C LEU A 147 19.58 14.70 16.13
N LYS A 148 19.81 14.99 14.85
CA LYS A 148 18.96 15.89 14.07
C LYS A 148 17.80 15.11 13.44
N PRO A 149 16.67 15.77 13.14
CA PRO A 149 15.54 15.10 12.49
C PRO A 149 15.92 14.41 11.15
N THR A 150 16.86 14.98 10.41
CA THR A 150 17.33 14.49 9.10
C THR A 150 18.46 13.47 9.19
N ASP A 151 19.00 13.19 10.38
CA ASP A 151 20.03 12.15 10.51
C ASP A 151 19.43 10.77 10.24
N ASP A 152 20.26 9.81 9.83
CA ASP A 152 19.81 8.47 9.50
C ASP A 152 19.52 7.64 10.75
N ASP A 153 18.28 7.16 10.87
CA ASP A 153 17.86 6.36 12.02
C ASP A 153 18.54 4.99 12.05
N GLN A 154 18.71 4.35 10.89
CA GLN A 154 19.39 3.06 10.78
C GLN A 154 20.86 3.13 11.19
N LEU A 155 21.58 4.17 10.78
CA LEU A 155 22.98 4.42 11.15
C LEU A 155 23.10 4.72 12.65
N ALA A 156 22.15 5.46 13.23
CA ALA A 156 22.14 5.73 14.66
C ALA A 156 22.03 4.43 15.47
N TYR A 157 21.08 3.57 15.14
CA TYR A 157 20.93 2.26 15.81
C TYR A 157 22.08 1.29 15.49
N THR A 158 22.63 1.34 14.27
CA THR A 158 23.81 0.54 13.89
C THR A 158 25.00 0.89 14.78
N LYS A 159 25.30 2.18 14.97
CA LYS A 159 26.41 2.62 15.84
C LYS A 159 26.23 2.15 17.29
N ILE A 160 25.00 2.22 17.81
CA ILE A 160 24.66 1.71 19.15
C ILE A 160 24.89 0.19 19.25
N TYR A 161 24.49 -0.57 18.23
CA TYR A 161 24.65 -2.02 18.23
C TYR A 161 26.12 -2.46 18.04
N LEU A 162 26.91 -1.68 17.28
CA LEU A 162 28.31 -2.00 17.02
C LEU A 162 29.23 -1.69 18.19
N ASP A 163 28.87 -0.72 19.04
CA ASP A 163 29.52 -0.52 20.34
C ASP A 163 29.38 -1.79 21.19
N GLU A 164 30.51 -2.48 21.40
CA GLU A 164 30.53 -3.78 22.06
C GLU A 164 30.12 -3.71 23.52
N ASP A 165 30.53 -2.67 24.25
CA ASP A 165 30.20 -2.48 25.65
C ASP A 165 28.70 -2.23 25.80
N VAL A 166 28.15 -1.33 24.99
CA VAL A 166 26.71 -1.04 24.97
C VAL A 166 25.91 -2.29 24.57
N ARG A 167 26.36 -3.04 23.56
CA ARG A 167 25.69 -4.27 23.09
C ARG A 167 25.65 -5.34 24.19
N ILE A 168 26.77 -5.58 24.88
CA ILE A 168 26.87 -6.61 25.92
C ILE A 168 26.11 -6.18 27.18
N GLU A 169 26.33 -4.95 27.67
CA GLU A 169 25.70 -4.43 28.89
C GLU A 169 24.17 -4.46 28.78
N ASN A 170 23.64 -4.10 27.60
CA ASN A 170 22.21 -4.00 27.37
C ASN A 170 21.64 -5.26 26.70
N ASN A 171 22.42 -6.32 26.49
CA ASN A 171 22.01 -7.59 25.87
C ASN A 171 21.20 -7.36 24.57
N LEU A 172 21.77 -6.60 23.65
CA LEU A 172 21.17 -6.30 22.35
C LEU A 172 21.42 -7.44 21.38
N LYS A 173 20.38 -7.83 20.63
CA LYS A 173 20.47 -8.89 19.62
C LYS A 173 19.82 -8.48 18.31
N LEU A 174 20.20 -9.18 17.24
CA LEU A 174 19.52 -9.14 15.95
C LEU A 174 18.68 -10.39 15.78
N ASP A 175 17.49 -10.26 15.18
CA ASP A 175 16.64 -11.37 14.79
C ASP A 175 17.16 -12.05 13.50
N SER A 176 18.36 -12.61 13.57
CA SER A 176 19.08 -13.16 12.41
C SER A 176 18.33 -14.28 11.68
N LYS A 177 17.38 -14.95 12.33
CA LYS A 177 16.60 -16.07 11.75
C LYS A 177 15.16 -15.67 11.41
N SER A 178 14.81 -14.40 11.53
CA SER A 178 13.48 -13.90 11.23
C SER A 178 12.40 -14.65 12.00
N SER A 179 12.60 -14.79 13.32
CA SER A 179 11.65 -15.42 14.25
C SER A 179 10.52 -14.47 14.64
N ILE A 180 10.74 -13.16 14.53
CA ILE A 180 9.76 -12.10 14.79
C ILE A 180 9.59 -11.26 13.52
N PHE A 181 10.69 -10.74 12.98
CA PHE A 181 10.71 -9.78 11.88
C PHE A 181 11.20 -10.40 10.59
N HIS A 182 10.51 -10.14 9.48
CA HIS A 182 10.99 -10.48 8.14
C HIS A 182 11.03 -9.23 7.27
N ASN A 183 12.26 -8.79 6.95
CA ASN A 183 12.55 -7.72 6.01
C ASN A 183 12.59 -8.30 4.58
N LEU A 184 11.78 -7.76 3.66
CA LEU A 184 11.63 -8.32 2.32
C LEU A 184 12.81 -8.02 1.39
N ASN A 185 13.52 -6.91 1.57
CA ASN A 185 14.62 -6.54 0.68
C ASN A 185 15.73 -7.61 0.69
N GLY A 186 16.01 -8.19 -0.47
CA GLY A 186 16.97 -9.28 -0.62
C GLY A 186 16.52 -10.64 -0.04
N ALA A 187 15.27 -10.79 0.41
CA ALA A 187 14.76 -12.00 1.05
C ALA A 187 13.32 -12.37 0.64
N VAL A 188 12.80 -11.83 -0.47
CA VAL A 188 11.45 -12.16 -0.98
C VAL A 188 11.28 -13.64 -1.26
N SER A 189 12.29 -14.30 -1.86
CA SER A 189 12.24 -15.73 -2.22
C SER A 189 12.22 -16.67 -1.01
N GLU A 190 12.44 -16.14 0.20
CA GLU A 190 12.41 -16.92 1.44
C GLU A 190 10.99 -17.01 2.02
N VAL A 191 10.03 -16.27 1.47
CA VAL A 191 8.68 -16.13 2.01
C VAL A 191 7.69 -17.00 1.24
N GLU A 192 6.95 -17.82 1.98
CA GLU A 192 5.83 -18.61 1.48
C GLU A 192 4.53 -18.14 2.13
N LEU A 193 3.51 -17.86 1.31
CA LEU A 193 2.15 -17.57 1.77
C LEU A 193 1.41 -18.88 2.02
N ILE A 194 0.96 -19.06 3.25
CA ILE A 194 0.17 -20.22 3.67
C ILE A 194 -1.28 -19.77 3.85
N LEU A 195 -2.16 -20.28 2.98
CA LEU A 195 -3.59 -20.04 3.04
C LEU A 195 -4.25 -21.08 3.95
N ASN A 196 -4.97 -20.64 4.98
CA ASN A 196 -5.71 -21.53 5.88
C ASN A 196 -7.10 -20.96 6.19
N GLU A 197 -8.06 -21.84 6.47
CA GLU A 197 -9.42 -21.50 6.94
C GLU A 197 -9.40 -20.62 8.20
N LYS A 198 -8.40 -20.83 9.08
CA LYS A 198 -8.27 -20.09 10.36
C LYS A 198 -7.49 -18.79 10.26
N GLY A 199 -7.07 -18.40 9.07
CA GLY A 199 -6.26 -17.19 8.83
C GLY A 199 -4.97 -17.49 8.08
N ASN A 200 -4.67 -16.60 7.13
CA ASN A 200 -3.47 -16.69 6.31
C ASN A 200 -2.23 -16.33 7.14
N SER A 201 -1.10 -16.93 6.81
CA SER A 201 0.16 -16.66 7.49
C SER A 201 1.32 -16.70 6.52
N LEU A 202 2.47 -16.16 6.93
CA LEU A 202 3.70 -16.29 6.17
C LEU A 202 4.71 -17.15 6.92
N LYS A 203 5.47 -17.92 6.15
CA LYS A 203 6.57 -18.74 6.64
C LYS A 203 7.86 -18.35 5.94
N ASN A 204 8.92 -18.20 6.73
CA ASN A 204 10.27 -18.16 6.19
C ASN A 204 10.73 -19.62 5.95
N THR A 205 10.95 -19.97 4.68
CA THR A 205 11.31 -21.35 4.28
C THR A 205 12.76 -21.70 4.56
N VAL A 206 13.65 -20.70 4.67
CA VAL A 206 15.08 -20.89 4.95
C VAL A 206 15.33 -21.25 6.42
N PHE A 207 14.61 -20.64 7.34
CA PHE A 207 14.76 -20.86 8.79
C PHE A 207 13.62 -21.67 9.40
N GLY A 208 12.53 -21.90 8.67
CA GLY A 208 11.36 -22.63 9.15
C GLY A 208 10.55 -21.87 10.20
N THR A 209 10.68 -20.54 10.25
CA THR A 209 10.00 -19.67 11.23
C THR A 209 8.66 -19.16 10.68
N LYS A 210 7.72 -18.90 11.58
CA LYS A 210 6.50 -18.12 11.29
C LYS A 210 6.84 -16.64 11.38
N ILE A 211 6.48 -15.86 10.37
CA ILE A 211 6.74 -14.42 10.34
C ILE A 211 5.64 -13.71 11.13
N LEU A 212 6.01 -12.84 12.06
CA LEU A 212 5.07 -12.11 12.93
C LEU A 212 4.95 -10.63 12.54
N VAL A 213 6.02 -10.05 12.01
CA VAL A 213 6.08 -8.68 11.50
C VAL A 213 6.72 -8.72 10.12
N LEU A 214 5.98 -8.30 9.10
CA LEU A 214 6.46 -8.24 7.72
C LEU A 214 6.78 -6.80 7.35
N HIS A 215 8.00 -6.55 6.86
CA HIS A 215 8.47 -5.21 6.50
C HIS A 215 8.89 -5.18 5.02
N GLY A 216 8.20 -4.37 4.23
CA GLY A 216 8.46 -4.14 2.81
C GLY A 216 9.56 -3.13 2.54
N ASN A 217 10.69 -3.24 3.26
CA ASN A 217 11.77 -2.27 3.20
C ASN A 217 12.36 -2.10 1.79
N GLY A 218 12.91 -0.90 1.54
CA GLY A 218 13.53 -0.56 0.27
C GLY A 218 12.60 -0.77 -0.94
N PRO A 219 13.03 -1.48 -2.00
CA PRO A 219 12.26 -1.64 -3.24
C PRO A 219 11.14 -2.70 -3.16
N SER A 220 10.87 -3.28 -1.98
CA SER A 220 9.97 -4.44 -1.85
C SER A 220 8.51 -4.08 -1.54
N LYS A 221 8.10 -2.82 -1.76
CA LYS A 221 6.74 -2.32 -1.50
C LYS A 221 5.67 -3.05 -2.32
N SER A 222 5.96 -3.36 -3.59
CA SER A 222 5.03 -4.07 -4.47
C SER A 222 4.79 -5.51 -3.99
N GLN A 223 5.84 -6.19 -3.51
CA GLN A 223 5.72 -7.53 -2.93
C GLN A 223 4.94 -7.50 -1.62
N LEU A 224 5.17 -6.49 -0.77
CA LEU A 224 4.37 -6.27 0.42
C LEU A 224 2.89 -6.07 0.08
N ASN A 225 2.57 -5.27 -0.94
CA ASN A 225 1.19 -5.06 -1.39
C ASN A 225 0.54 -6.38 -1.83
N SER A 226 1.27 -7.22 -2.57
CA SER A 226 0.77 -8.54 -2.99
C SER A 226 0.47 -9.45 -1.80
N PHE A 227 1.35 -9.52 -0.80
CA PHE A 227 1.07 -10.27 0.43
C PHE A 227 -0.07 -9.64 1.24
N GLY A 228 -0.15 -8.31 1.30
CA GLY A 228 -1.14 -7.55 2.04
C GLY A 228 -2.58 -7.86 1.63
N ASN A 229 -2.81 -8.14 0.34
CA ASN A 229 -4.11 -8.56 -0.18
C ASN A 229 -4.68 -9.82 0.50
N TYR A 230 -3.81 -10.65 1.08
CA TYR A 230 -4.20 -11.93 1.67
C TYR A 230 -4.15 -11.94 3.19
N LEU A 231 -3.16 -11.29 3.80
CA LEU A 231 -2.81 -11.58 5.19
C LEU A 231 -3.88 -11.16 6.21
N ASN A 232 -4.66 -10.13 5.89
CA ASN A 232 -5.79 -9.69 6.73
C ASN A 232 -7.08 -9.48 5.94
N ASP A 233 -6.99 -9.49 4.62
CA ASP A 233 -8.01 -8.89 3.76
C ASP A 233 -8.78 -9.92 2.92
N TRP A 234 -8.27 -11.15 2.75
CA TRP A 234 -8.91 -12.20 1.94
C TRP A 234 -8.70 -13.59 2.54
N ASN A 235 -9.73 -14.44 2.60
CA ASN A 235 -9.58 -15.87 2.88
C ASN A 235 -10.54 -16.73 2.04
N VAL A 236 -10.29 -18.04 2.03
CA VAL A 236 -11.01 -19.01 1.20
C VAL A 236 -12.51 -19.09 1.55
N ASP A 237 -12.86 -18.87 2.81
CA ASP A 237 -14.23 -19.09 3.29
C ASP A 237 -15.13 -17.86 3.14
N THR A 238 -14.58 -16.66 3.37
CA THR A 238 -15.32 -15.39 3.42
C THR A 238 -15.01 -14.44 2.28
N GLY A 239 -14.01 -14.77 1.44
CA GLY A 239 -13.53 -13.89 0.38
C GLY A 239 -12.85 -12.65 0.94
N CYS A 240 -12.95 -11.54 0.20
CA CYS A 240 -12.37 -10.26 0.60
C CYS A 240 -13.17 -9.60 1.75
N SER A 241 -12.61 -9.58 2.96
CA SER A 241 -13.19 -8.87 4.11
C SER A 241 -13.00 -7.35 4.01
N ALA A 242 -11.83 -6.91 3.55
CA ALA A 242 -11.47 -5.50 3.47
C ALA A 242 -12.19 -4.74 2.34
N CYS A 243 -12.77 -5.44 1.37
CA CYS A 243 -13.50 -4.82 0.27
C CYS A 243 -14.76 -4.09 0.74
N TRP A 244 -15.26 -4.43 1.93
CA TRP A 244 -16.44 -3.80 2.52
C TRP A 244 -16.08 -2.67 3.51
N ASP A 245 -14.78 -2.48 3.79
CA ASP A 245 -14.32 -1.45 4.72
C ASP A 245 -14.53 -0.04 4.14
N ASN A 246 -15.05 0.85 5.00
CA ASN A 246 -15.24 2.27 4.71
C ASN A 246 -16.05 2.57 3.45
N MET A 247 -16.91 1.65 3.03
CA MET A 247 -17.81 1.89 1.91
C MET A 247 -18.75 3.05 2.21
N ILE A 248 -19.03 3.84 1.17
CA ILE A 248 -20.11 4.83 1.20
C ILE A 248 -21.37 4.21 0.59
N ASN A 249 -22.54 4.72 0.96
CA ASN A 249 -23.82 4.25 0.45
C ASN A 249 -24.47 5.35 -0.40
N LEU A 250 -24.68 5.08 -1.69
CA LEU A 250 -25.32 6.00 -2.62
C LEU A 250 -26.79 5.63 -2.93
N GLN A 251 -27.30 4.52 -2.40
CA GLN A 251 -28.65 4.01 -2.73
C GLN A 251 -29.78 4.97 -2.34
N ASN A 252 -29.62 5.69 -1.22
CA ASN A 252 -30.65 6.60 -0.69
C ASN A 252 -30.31 8.08 -0.90
N VAL A 253 -29.30 8.38 -1.73
CA VAL A 253 -28.92 9.75 -2.05
C VAL A 253 -29.75 10.22 -3.24
N GLU A 254 -30.51 11.30 -3.05
CA GLU A 254 -31.28 11.91 -4.14
C GLU A 254 -30.37 12.40 -5.27
N ASP A 255 -30.81 12.27 -6.52
CA ASP A 255 -30.03 12.61 -7.72
C ASP A 255 -29.30 13.97 -7.67
N PRO A 256 -29.89 15.07 -7.17
CA PRO A 256 -29.20 16.37 -7.09
C PRO A 256 -27.99 16.37 -6.14
N ASN A 257 -27.98 15.44 -5.17
CA ASN A 257 -26.97 15.31 -4.12
C ASN A 257 -25.93 14.22 -4.41
N LEU A 258 -26.11 13.44 -5.49
CA LEU A 258 -25.09 12.48 -5.91
C LEU A 258 -23.82 13.22 -6.34
N PRO A 259 -22.61 12.64 -6.17
CA PRO A 259 -21.36 13.28 -6.60
C PRO A 259 -21.36 13.77 -8.07
N VAL A 260 -20.62 14.82 -8.37
CA VAL A 260 -20.36 15.23 -9.76
C VAL A 260 -19.24 14.34 -10.31
N VAL A 261 -19.40 13.84 -11.53
CA VAL A 261 -18.40 13.01 -12.19
C VAL A 261 -18.04 13.54 -13.56
N THR A 262 -16.75 13.47 -13.90
CA THR A 262 -16.31 13.57 -15.29
C THR A 262 -16.03 12.18 -15.85
N VAL A 263 -16.65 11.83 -16.97
CA VAL A 263 -16.36 10.61 -17.72
C VAL A 263 -15.50 10.98 -18.93
N GLY A 264 -14.23 10.57 -18.88
CA GLY A 264 -13.27 10.71 -19.97
C GLY A 264 -13.31 9.50 -20.89
N ILE A 265 -13.72 9.69 -22.13
CA ILE A 265 -13.82 8.68 -23.18
C ILE A 265 -12.63 8.84 -24.14
N PHE A 266 -11.85 7.78 -24.32
CA PHE A 266 -10.65 7.79 -25.15
C PHE A 266 -10.76 6.81 -26.32
N ILE A 267 -10.75 7.35 -27.54
CA ILE A 267 -10.85 6.61 -28.81
C ILE A 267 -9.56 6.86 -29.60
N ASP A 268 -8.47 6.21 -29.19
CA ASP A 268 -7.14 6.46 -29.79
C ASP A 268 -6.93 5.71 -31.13
N LYS A 269 -7.70 4.65 -31.37
CA LYS A 269 -7.56 3.81 -32.56
C LYS A 269 -8.91 3.34 -33.10
N PRO A 270 -8.92 2.84 -34.34
CA PRO A 270 -9.41 1.51 -34.72
C PRO A 270 -10.61 0.78 -34.08
N THR A 271 -11.50 1.31 -33.24
CA THR A 271 -12.31 0.42 -32.36
C THR A 271 -13.65 -0.05 -32.99
N PRO A 272 -13.90 -1.37 -33.10
CA PRO A 272 -15.19 -1.92 -33.51
C PRO A 272 -16.29 -1.72 -32.46
N PHE A 273 -17.56 -1.80 -32.88
CA PHE A 273 -18.75 -1.74 -32.00
C PHE A 273 -18.81 -0.46 -31.13
N LEU A 274 -18.45 0.68 -31.72
CA LEU A 274 -18.39 1.95 -31.01
C LEU A 274 -19.78 2.48 -30.66
N GLU A 275 -20.79 2.20 -31.50
CA GLU A 275 -22.19 2.47 -31.21
C GLU A 275 -22.64 1.75 -29.93
N GLU A 276 -22.34 0.45 -29.80
CA GLU A 276 -22.64 -0.34 -28.61
C GLU A 276 -21.88 0.15 -27.38
N PHE A 277 -20.64 0.62 -27.56
CA PHE A 277 -19.89 1.28 -26.49
C PHE A 277 -20.62 2.53 -25.98
N PHE A 278 -21.03 3.45 -26.86
CA PHE A 278 -21.76 4.65 -26.45
C PHE A 278 -23.13 4.35 -25.84
N LEU A 279 -23.83 3.31 -26.32
CA LEU A 279 -25.06 2.83 -25.70
C LEU A 279 -24.83 2.37 -24.26
N LYS A 280 -23.72 1.68 -23.97
CA LYS A 280 -23.36 1.25 -22.61
C LYS A 280 -23.02 2.43 -21.70
N ILE A 281 -22.30 3.43 -22.21
CA ILE A 281 -22.03 4.67 -21.46
C ILE A 281 -23.35 5.38 -21.10
N ARG A 282 -24.29 5.46 -22.04
CA ARG A 282 -25.62 6.04 -21.80
C ARG A 282 -26.45 5.24 -20.79
N HIS A 283 -26.26 3.93 -20.72
CA HIS A 283 -26.99 3.05 -19.80
C HIS A 283 -26.36 2.94 -18.41
N LEU A 284 -25.27 3.67 -18.13
CA LEU A 284 -24.79 3.79 -16.75
C LEU A 284 -25.92 4.33 -15.87
N ASP A 285 -26.20 3.63 -14.76
CA ASP A 285 -27.23 3.99 -13.80
C ASP A 285 -26.74 5.18 -12.95
N TYR A 286 -26.71 6.36 -13.56
CA TYR A 286 -26.28 7.60 -12.94
C TYR A 286 -26.93 8.79 -13.63
N PRO A 287 -27.39 9.83 -12.91
CA PRO A 287 -28.07 10.95 -13.55
C PRO A 287 -27.14 11.68 -14.51
N SER A 288 -27.51 11.74 -15.80
CA SER A 288 -26.69 12.37 -16.84
C SER A 288 -26.38 13.85 -16.53
N GLN A 289 -27.28 14.54 -15.81
CA GLN A 289 -27.09 15.91 -15.33
C GLN A 289 -25.99 16.07 -14.24
N ARG A 290 -25.49 14.95 -13.68
CA ARG A 290 -24.32 14.91 -12.78
C ARG A 290 -23.04 14.46 -13.50
N ILE A 291 -23.11 14.21 -14.81
CA ILE A 291 -22.00 13.74 -15.63
C ILE A 291 -21.53 14.82 -16.60
N HIS A 292 -20.25 15.18 -16.52
CA HIS A 292 -19.54 15.90 -17.57
C HIS A 292 -18.83 14.89 -18.48
N LEU A 293 -19.07 14.97 -19.79
CA LEU A 293 -18.37 14.15 -20.77
C LEU A 293 -17.15 14.89 -21.32
N PHE A 294 -16.04 14.16 -21.42
CA PHE A 294 -14.86 14.54 -22.18
C PHE A 294 -14.58 13.43 -23.19
N ILE A 295 -14.61 13.73 -24.49
CA ILE A 295 -14.45 12.73 -25.55
C ILE A 295 -13.22 13.10 -26.37
N HIS A 296 -12.19 12.26 -26.34
CA HIS A 296 -11.04 12.34 -27.24
C HIS A 296 -11.15 11.29 -28.33
N ASN A 297 -11.11 11.77 -29.57
CA ASN A 297 -11.09 10.92 -30.76
C ASN A 297 -9.83 11.19 -31.58
N ASN A 298 -9.06 10.14 -31.85
CA ASN A 298 -7.92 10.15 -32.76
C ASN A 298 -8.21 9.34 -34.04
N ALA A 299 -9.40 8.74 -34.14
CA ALA A 299 -9.86 7.90 -35.23
C ALA A 299 -10.78 8.69 -36.19
N LYS A 300 -10.23 9.13 -37.34
CA LYS A 300 -10.97 9.93 -38.34
C LYS A 300 -12.28 9.30 -38.83
N TYR A 301 -12.29 7.98 -39.00
CA TYR A 301 -13.47 7.27 -39.50
C TYR A 301 -14.62 7.21 -38.47
N HIS A 302 -14.36 7.53 -37.19
CA HIS A 302 -15.37 7.60 -36.13
C HIS A 302 -15.98 8.99 -35.94
N GLU A 303 -15.48 10.03 -36.61
CA GLU A 303 -15.93 11.43 -36.42
C GLU A 303 -17.44 11.58 -36.58
N ASN A 304 -18.01 11.11 -37.70
CA ASN A 304 -19.45 11.23 -37.98
C ASN A 304 -20.32 10.57 -36.89
N LEU A 305 -19.90 9.41 -36.38
CA LEU A 305 -20.63 8.68 -35.34
C LEU A 305 -20.63 9.47 -34.03
N ILE A 306 -19.47 10.00 -33.65
CA ILE A 306 -19.31 10.80 -32.43
C ILE A 306 -20.09 12.11 -32.53
N ASP A 307 -20.06 12.77 -33.68
CA ASP A 307 -20.83 14.00 -33.90
C ASP A 307 -22.33 13.77 -33.75
N VAL A 308 -22.85 12.67 -34.32
CA VAL A 308 -24.25 12.27 -34.15
C VAL A 308 -24.58 11.98 -32.68
N PHE A 309 -23.70 11.27 -31.97
CA PHE A 309 -23.86 11.02 -30.53
C PHE A 309 -23.92 12.33 -29.73
N VAL A 310 -22.96 13.23 -29.94
CA VAL A 310 -22.86 14.51 -29.23
C VAL A 310 -24.09 15.37 -29.50
N GLN A 311 -24.50 15.52 -30.76
CA GLN A 311 -25.68 16.31 -31.14
C GLN A 311 -26.96 15.78 -30.47
N ASN A 312 -27.13 14.46 -30.42
CA ASN A 312 -28.29 13.83 -29.80
C ASN A 312 -28.30 13.95 -28.26
N GLN A 313 -27.15 14.18 -27.63
CA GLN A 313 -26.99 14.06 -26.17
C GLN A 313 -26.59 15.37 -25.48
N THR A 314 -26.38 16.45 -26.24
CA THR A 314 -25.94 17.76 -25.71
C THR A 314 -26.88 18.32 -24.62
N LYS A 315 -28.16 17.93 -24.60
CA LYS A 315 -29.14 18.37 -23.60
C LYS A 315 -29.26 17.44 -22.38
N ASP A 316 -28.73 16.24 -22.47
CA ASP A 316 -28.90 15.20 -21.45
C ASP A 316 -27.79 15.24 -20.39
N TYR A 317 -26.56 15.55 -20.82
CA TYR A 317 -25.38 15.63 -19.95
C TYR A 317 -25.12 17.04 -19.42
N ALA A 318 -24.48 17.14 -18.26
CA ALA A 318 -24.16 18.42 -17.62
C ALA A 318 -23.30 19.33 -18.52
N SER A 319 -22.33 18.74 -19.21
CA SER A 319 -21.63 19.37 -20.35
C SER A 319 -20.84 18.34 -21.14
N ILE A 320 -20.59 18.60 -22.42
CA ILE A 320 -19.79 17.74 -23.29
C ILE A 320 -18.64 18.55 -23.88
N LYS A 321 -17.41 18.04 -23.78
CA LYS A 321 -16.22 18.57 -24.46
C LYS A 321 -15.68 17.50 -25.39
N THR A 322 -15.38 17.88 -26.63
CA THR A 322 -14.79 16.97 -27.63
C THR A 322 -13.42 17.46 -28.08
N ILE A 323 -12.51 16.51 -28.33
CA ILE A 323 -11.26 16.69 -29.04
C ILE A 323 -11.29 15.77 -30.25
N THR A 324 -11.09 16.34 -31.42
CA THR A 324 -11.20 15.68 -32.71
C THR A 324 -9.83 15.25 -33.24
N PRO A 325 -9.77 14.37 -34.24
CA PRO A 325 -8.51 14.01 -34.88
C PRO A 325 -7.80 15.21 -35.53
N GLY A 326 -8.55 16.26 -35.91
CA GLY A 326 -8.00 17.49 -36.48
C GLY A 326 -7.15 18.31 -35.49
N ASP A 327 -7.38 18.15 -34.19
CA ASP A 327 -6.65 18.87 -33.14
C ASP A 327 -5.23 18.33 -32.93
N ASN A 328 -4.91 17.16 -33.50
CA ASN A 328 -3.60 16.50 -33.43
C ASN A 328 -3.05 16.32 -31.99
N ILE A 329 -3.95 16.12 -31.03
CA ILE A 329 -3.60 15.88 -29.63
C ILE A 329 -3.32 14.39 -29.42
N LYS A 330 -2.11 14.07 -28.95
CA LYS A 330 -1.72 12.70 -28.56
C LYS A 330 -2.52 12.24 -27.34
N GLU A 331 -2.78 10.94 -27.27
CA GLU A 331 -3.58 10.30 -26.21
C GLU A 331 -3.18 10.72 -24.79
N TRP A 332 -1.89 10.66 -24.43
CA TRP A 332 -1.44 11.03 -23.09
C TRP A 332 -1.67 12.50 -22.74
N HIS A 333 -1.59 13.41 -23.72
CA HIS A 333 -1.97 14.82 -23.51
C HIS A 333 -3.47 14.95 -23.33
N ALA A 334 -4.27 14.20 -24.09
CA ALA A 334 -5.72 14.21 -23.97
C ALA A 334 -6.17 13.70 -22.59
N ARG A 335 -5.50 12.68 -22.02
CA ARG A 335 -5.78 12.22 -20.65
C ARG A 335 -5.50 13.30 -19.60
N ASN A 336 -4.39 14.02 -19.71
CA ASN A 336 -4.10 15.16 -18.83
C ASN A 336 -5.16 16.26 -18.97
N LEU A 337 -5.55 16.60 -20.21
CA LEU A 337 -6.61 17.58 -20.46
C LEU A 337 -7.98 17.15 -19.92
N ALA A 338 -8.26 15.84 -19.87
CA ALA A 338 -9.48 15.31 -19.28
C ALA A 338 -9.49 15.47 -17.76
N ILE A 339 -8.34 15.29 -17.10
CA ILE A 339 -8.16 15.55 -15.66
C ILE A 339 -8.29 17.04 -15.38
N ASP A 340 -7.62 17.91 -16.14
CA ASP A 340 -7.74 19.37 -16.01
C ASP A 340 -9.20 19.83 -16.20
N TYR A 341 -9.90 19.20 -17.13
CA TYR A 341 -11.32 19.44 -17.35
C TYR A 341 -12.17 19.00 -16.15
N ALA A 342 -11.90 17.82 -15.57
CA ALA A 342 -12.60 17.35 -14.38
C ALA A 342 -12.40 18.30 -13.18
N LEU A 343 -11.17 18.79 -12.99
CA LEU A 343 -10.84 19.79 -11.97
C LEU A 343 -11.57 21.12 -12.24
N ALA A 344 -11.57 21.61 -13.48
CA ALA A 344 -12.27 22.84 -13.86
C ALA A 344 -13.81 22.73 -13.71
N LYS A 345 -14.36 21.51 -13.75
CA LYS A 345 -15.77 21.23 -13.50
C LYS A 345 -16.10 20.96 -12.03
N ASN A 346 -15.11 21.00 -11.13
CA ASN A 346 -15.27 20.61 -9.73
C ASN A 346 -15.90 19.21 -9.61
N SER A 347 -15.46 18.27 -10.44
CA SER A 347 -15.92 16.88 -10.34
C SER A 347 -15.33 16.23 -9.10
N ASP A 348 -16.18 15.55 -8.33
CA ASP A 348 -15.78 14.74 -7.18
C ASP A 348 -15.04 13.47 -7.62
N TYR A 349 -15.42 12.92 -8.78
CA TYR A 349 -14.83 11.69 -9.35
C TYR A 349 -14.46 11.85 -10.83
N PHE A 350 -13.48 11.06 -11.26
CA PHE A 350 -13.10 10.93 -12.68
C PHE A 350 -13.12 9.46 -13.10
N LEU A 351 -13.92 9.14 -14.13
CA LEU A 351 -13.95 7.82 -14.74
C LEU A 351 -13.27 7.88 -16.12
N SER A 352 -12.10 7.25 -16.24
CA SER A 352 -11.40 7.08 -17.53
C SER A 352 -11.85 5.77 -18.19
N VAL A 353 -12.40 5.86 -19.40
CA VAL A 353 -12.89 4.71 -20.16
C VAL A 353 -12.33 4.73 -21.58
N ASP A 354 -11.62 3.66 -21.94
CA ASP A 354 -11.14 3.47 -23.31
C ASP A 354 -12.23 2.82 -24.16
N SER A 355 -12.26 3.11 -25.46
CA SER A 355 -13.32 2.64 -26.36
C SER A 355 -13.44 1.12 -26.48
N GLU A 356 -12.41 0.37 -26.10
CA GLU A 356 -12.41 -1.10 -26.05
C GLU A 356 -13.07 -1.66 -24.76
N ALA A 357 -13.30 -0.81 -23.75
CA ALA A 357 -13.86 -1.19 -22.45
C ALA A 357 -15.39 -1.17 -22.47
N HIS A 358 -15.99 -2.32 -22.77
CA HIS A 358 -17.45 -2.49 -22.69
C HIS A 358 -17.91 -2.70 -21.25
N LEU A 359 -18.52 -1.68 -20.67
CA LEU A 359 -19.12 -1.73 -19.32
C LEU A 359 -20.53 -2.35 -19.39
N ASP A 360 -20.61 -3.68 -19.28
CA ASP A 360 -21.89 -4.40 -19.39
C ASP A 360 -22.79 -4.25 -18.16
N ASN A 361 -22.20 -3.93 -17.00
CA ASN A 361 -22.94 -3.68 -15.77
C ASN A 361 -23.31 -2.18 -15.68
N PRO A 362 -24.60 -1.80 -15.73
CA PRO A 362 -25.00 -0.38 -15.66
C PRO A 362 -24.63 0.27 -14.33
N PHE A 363 -24.47 -0.51 -13.25
CA PHE A 363 -24.14 0.00 -11.92
C PHE A 363 -22.63 0.24 -11.72
N THR A 364 -21.77 -0.01 -12.71
CA THR A 364 -20.30 0.06 -12.56
C THR A 364 -19.83 1.35 -11.92
N LEU A 365 -20.33 2.51 -12.36
CA LEU A 365 -19.91 3.79 -11.82
C LEU A 365 -20.24 3.94 -10.32
N LYS A 366 -21.49 3.65 -9.93
CA LYS A 366 -21.92 3.70 -8.52
C LYS A 366 -21.13 2.70 -7.67
N LEU A 367 -20.98 1.46 -8.13
CA LEU A 367 -20.24 0.44 -7.41
C LEU A 367 -18.79 0.85 -7.14
N LEU A 368 -18.11 1.44 -8.12
CA LEU A 368 -16.73 1.94 -7.93
C LEU A 368 -16.66 3.12 -6.95
N MET A 369 -17.61 4.05 -7.01
CA MET A 369 -17.70 5.16 -6.04
C MET A 369 -17.95 4.66 -4.61
N GLU A 370 -18.87 3.70 -4.45
CA GLU A 370 -19.24 3.12 -3.16
C GLU A 370 -18.07 2.40 -2.47
N GLN A 371 -17.08 1.92 -3.23
CA GLN A 371 -15.85 1.34 -2.69
C GLN A 371 -14.97 2.37 -1.97
N ASN A 372 -15.16 3.68 -2.18
CA ASN A 372 -14.46 4.74 -1.46
C ASN A 372 -12.93 4.52 -1.40
N ARG A 373 -12.31 4.42 -2.58
CA ARG A 373 -10.85 4.23 -2.77
C ARG A 373 -10.28 5.41 -3.54
N GLY A 374 -8.99 5.71 -3.34
CA GLY A 374 -8.33 6.77 -4.10
C GLY A 374 -8.29 6.48 -5.60
N VAL A 375 -7.96 5.24 -5.98
CA VAL A 375 -8.02 4.74 -7.35
C VAL A 375 -8.57 3.31 -7.34
N ILE A 376 -9.56 3.05 -8.18
CA ILE A 376 -10.14 1.71 -8.36
C ILE A 376 -10.52 1.49 -9.82
N ALA A 377 -10.37 0.26 -10.29
CA ALA A 377 -10.78 -0.15 -11.62
C ALA A 377 -11.67 -1.40 -11.55
N PRO A 378 -12.71 -1.50 -12.40
CA PRO A 378 -13.44 -2.75 -12.55
C PRO A 378 -12.55 -3.74 -13.31
N LEU A 379 -12.56 -5.02 -12.92
CA LEU A 379 -11.85 -6.06 -13.67
C LEU A 379 -12.55 -6.32 -15.00
N LEU A 380 -11.86 -6.05 -16.11
CA LEU A 380 -12.32 -6.33 -17.46
C LEU A 380 -11.42 -7.41 -18.07
N VAL A 381 -12.02 -8.54 -18.44
CA VAL A 381 -11.32 -9.69 -19.01
C VAL A 381 -11.69 -9.83 -20.47
N ARG A 382 -10.70 -10.05 -21.32
CA ARG A 382 -10.94 -10.36 -22.73
C ARG A 382 -11.58 -11.75 -22.84
N PRO A 383 -12.78 -11.87 -23.43
CA PRO A 383 -13.48 -13.15 -23.51
C PRO A 383 -12.61 -14.28 -24.07
N TYR A 384 -12.66 -15.44 -23.41
CA TYR A 384 -11.93 -16.66 -23.79
C TYR A 384 -10.39 -16.54 -23.81
N LYS A 385 -9.83 -15.50 -23.18
CA LYS A 385 -8.38 -15.27 -23.06
C LYS A 385 -8.00 -14.97 -21.60
N ALA A 386 -6.70 -14.99 -21.33
CA ALA A 386 -6.16 -14.60 -20.02
C ALA A 386 -5.89 -13.09 -19.90
N TRP A 387 -6.03 -12.32 -20.98
CA TRP A 387 -5.72 -10.89 -20.98
C TRP A 387 -6.82 -10.10 -20.25
N SER A 388 -6.40 -9.19 -19.37
CA SER A 388 -7.29 -8.29 -18.63
C SER A 388 -6.69 -6.89 -18.55
N ASN A 389 -7.40 -5.97 -17.89
CA ASN A 389 -7.00 -4.57 -17.73
C ASN A 389 -6.10 -4.29 -16.51
N PHE A 390 -5.47 -5.31 -15.90
CA PHE A 390 -4.53 -5.11 -14.81
C PHE A 390 -3.31 -6.05 -14.90
N TRP A 391 -2.21 -5.67 -14.26
CA TRP A 391 -1.05 -6.53 -14.04
C TRP A 391 -0.92 -6.80 -12.54
N GLY A 392 -0.81 -8.07 -12.16
CA GLY A 392 -0.61 -8.43 -10.75
C GLY A 392 0.85 -8.33 -10.27
N ALA A 393 1.81 -8.20 -11.19
CA ALA A 393 3.23 -8.06 -10.86
C ALA A 393 3.99 -7.26 -11.93
N LEU A 394 5.18 -6.80 -11.55
CA LEU A 394 6.14 -6.12 -12.41
C LEU A 394 7.46 -6.89 -12.48
N SER A 395 8.13 -6.84 -13.63
CA SER A 395 9.53 -7.25 -13.76
C SER A 395 10.45 -6.24 -13.06
N SER A 396 11.73 -6.59 -12.88
CA SER A 396 12.74 -5.68 -12.34
C SER A 396 12.94 -4.40 -13.16
N GLU A 397 12.53 -4.42 -14.43
CA GLU A 397 12.60 -3.27 -15.35
C GLU A 397 11.29 -2.46 -15.38
N GLY A 398 10.29 -2.84 -14.57
CA GLY A 398 8.99 -2.15 -14.53
C GLY A 398 8.01 -2.56 -15.63
N PHE A 399 8.30 -3.64 -16.38
CA PHE A 399 7.39 -4.20 -17.39
C PHE A 399 6.45 -5.25 -16.80
N TYR A 400 5.52 -5.73 -17.62
CA TYR A 400 4.59 -6.80 -17.25
C TYR A 400 5.32 -8.03 -16.71
N ALA A 401 4.87 -8.50 -15.55
CA ALA A 401 5.09 -9.84 -15.07
C ALA A 401 3.75 -10.47 -14.63
N ARG A 402 3.62 -11.78 -14.79
CA ARG A 402 2.46 -12.51 -14.28
C ARG A 402 2.67 -12.78 -12.79
N SER A 403 1.75 -12.33 -11.93
CA SER A 403 1.72 -12.73 -10.53
C SER A 403 1.23 -14.17 -10.37
N ASN A 404 1.59 -14.80 -9.27
CA ASN A 404 1.20 -16.19 -8.98
C ASN A 404 -0.32 -16.38 -8.92
N ASP A 405 -1.06 -15.33 -8.53
CA ASP A 405 -2.50 -15.31 -8.32
C ASP A 405 -3.33 -14.79 -9.51
N TYR A 406 -2.67 -14.33 -10.57
CA TYR A 406 -3.33 -13.63 -11.68
C TYR A 406 -4.45 -14.46 -12.32
N MET A 407 -4.20 -15.75 -12.57
CA MET A 407 -5.18 -16.61 -13.23
C MET A 407 -6.40 -16.89 -12.36
N GLU A 408 -6.24 -16.91 -11.05
CA GLU A 408 -7.31 -17.18 -10.10
C GLU A 408 -8.21 -15.93 -9.96
N ILE A 409 -7.61 -14.73 -9.99
CA ILE A 409 -8.35 -13.46 -10.04
C ILE A 409 -9.14 -13.35 -11.36
N VAL A 410 -8.50 -13.59 -12.51
CA VAL A 410 -9.15 -13.49 -13.84
C VAL A 410 -10.30 -14.48 -14.00
N LYS A 411 -10.23 -15.66 -13.39
CA LYS A 411 -11.32 -16.65 -13.38
C LYS A 411 -12.41 -16.34 -12.35
N GLY A 412 -12.15 -15.44 -11.42
CA GLY A 412 -13.03 -15.13 -10.31
C GLY A 412 -13.01 -16.18 -9.19
N ASP A 413 -11.95 -16.99 -9.12
CA ASP A 413 -11.69 -17.95 -8.04
C ASP A 413 -11.19 -17.23 -6.75
N ARG A 414 -10.61 -16.03 -6.91
CA ARG A 414 -10.23 -15.12 -5.83
C ARG A 414 -10.84 -13.75 -6.08
N ARG A 415 -11.97 -13.48 -5.44
CA ARG A 415 -12.72 -12.21 -5.52
C ARG A 415 -12.52 -11.35 -4.28
#